data_AF-A0A9D2ENV7-F1
#
_entry.id   AF-A0A9D2ENV7-F1
#
_cell.length_a   1.000
_cell.length_b   1.000
_cell.length_c   1.000
_cell.angle_alpha   90.00
_cell.angle_beta   90.00
_cell.angle_gamma   90.00
#
_symmetry.space_group_name_H-M   'P 1'
#
loop_
_entity.id
_entity.type
_entity.pdbx_description
1 polymer ?
#
loop_
_entity_poly.entity_id
_entity_poly.type
_entity_poly.pdbx_seq_one_letter_code
_entity_poly.pdbx_strand_id
1 'polypeptide(L)'
;MRTILTQEQEVTTIGGTFQLIYELLMSHLPREEGIGDFFGIRIRQYEKNSALMVDDSEAPGVTESYEEAIRLFFIFVRETVMPVHLYELIDDWQSAGSDI
;
A
#
# COMPACT_ATOMS: atom_id res chain seq x y z
N MET A 1 0.01 2.50 -14.51
CA MET A 1 -0.49 2.66 -13.13
C MET A 1 -0.16 4.06 -12.65
N ARG A 2 -1.08 4.72 -11.96
CA ARG A 2 -0.98 6.12 -11.52
C ARG A 2 -1.02 6.17 -9.99
N THR A 3 -0.11 6.93 -9.38
CA THR A 3 -0.20 7.25 -7.95
C THR A 3 -1.26 8.33 -7.74
N ILE A 4 -2.19 8.09 -6.81
CA ILE A 4 -3.26 9.02 -6.45
C ILE A 4 -2.94 9.76 -5.15
N LEU A 5 -2.37 9.05 -4.18
CA LEU A 5 -2.03 9.59 -2.87
C LEU A 5 -0.67 9.08 -2.43
N THR A 6 0.09 9.94 -1.76
CA THR A 6 1.38 9.60 -1.15
C THR A 6 1.38 10.06 0.30
N GLN A 7 1.89 9.22 1.19
CA GLN A 7 2.17 9.56 2.58
C GLN A 7 3.59 9.10 2.93
N GLU A 8 4.27 9.92 3.71
CA GLU A 8 5.64 9.66 4.15
C GLU A 8 5.67 9.57 5.67
N GLN A 9 6.37 8.57 6.19
CA GLN A 9 6.51 8.39 7.63
C GLN A 9 7.92 7.92 7.99
N GLU A 10 8.49 8.57 9.00
CA GLU A 10 9.73 8.12 9.61
C GLU A 10 9.44 7.09 10.71
N VAL A 11 10.21 6.00 10.71
CA VAL A 11 10.04 4.90 11.67
C VAL A 11 11.40 4.55 12.26
N THR A 12 11.50 4.54 13.59
CA THR A 12 12.71 4.09 14.29
C THR A 12 12.47 2.71 14.88
N THR A 13 13.32 1.76 14.49
CA THR A 13 13.31 0.37 14.96
C THR A 13 14.64 0.06 15.66
N ILE A 14 14.77 -1.15 16.22
CA ILE A 14 16.04 -1.64 16.76
C ILE A 14 17.12 -1.71 15.66
N GLY A 15 16.72 -1.91 14.40
CA GLY A 15 17.63 -2.00 13.25
C GLY A 15 18.03 -0.65 12.64
N GLY A 16 17.55 0.46 13.18
CA GLY A 16 17.82 1.81 12.67
C GLY A 16 16.57 2.59 12.33
N THR A 17 16.76 3.77 11.73
CA THR A 17 15.68 4.66 11.31
C THR A 17 15.47 4.53 9.80
N PHE A 18 14.21 4.38 9.42
CA PHE A 18 13.78 4.21 8.04
C PHE A 18 12.78 5.30 7.64
N GLN A 19 12.79 5.64 6.36
CA GLN A 19 11.75 6.43 5.72
C GLN A 19 10.82 5.47 4.97
N LEU A 20 9.55 5.44 5.34
CA LEU A 20 8.50 4.74 4.62
C LEU A 20 7.77 5.70 3.70
N ILE A 21 7.49 5.25 2.49
CA ILE A 21 6.66 5.96 1.50
C ILE A 21 5.52 5.02 1.12
N TYR A 22 4.30 5.42 1.49
CA TYR A 22 3.07 4.74 1.15
C TYR A 22 2.45 5.42 -0.07
N GLU A 23 2.06 4.66 -1.07
CA GLU A 23 1.41 5.14 -2.28
C GLU A 23 0.09 4.40 -2.50
N LEU A 24 -1.00 5.15 -2.65
CA LEU A 24 -2.24 4.62 -3.22
C LEU A 24 -2.15 4.68 -4.73
N LEU A 25 -2.37 3.55 -5.37
CA LEU A 25 -2.20 3.34 -6.80
C LEU A 25 -3.56 3.12 -7.46
N MET A 26 -3.69 3.55 -8.71
CA MET A 26 -4.81 3.23 -9.58
C MET A 26 -4.32 2.70 -10.91
N SER A 27 -4.99 1.65 -11.35
CA SER A 27 -4.74 0.97 -12.60
C SER A 27 -6.06 0.78 -13.33
N HIS A 28 -5.97 0.84 -14.66
CA HIS A 28 -7.08 0.51 -15.54
C HIS A 28 -6.83 -0.90 -16.06
N LEU A 29 -7.55 -1.89 -15.52
CA LEU A 29 -7.37 -3.30 -15.90
C LEU A 29 -8.56 -3.79 -16.74
N PRO A 30 -8.32 -4.68 -17.72
CA PRO A 30 -9.40 -5.32 -18.46
C PRO A 30 -10.31 -6.14 -17.53
N ARG A 31 -11.62 -6.08 -17.77
CA ARG A 31 -12.66 -6.88 -17.12
C ARG A 31 -13.67 -7.36 -18.16
N GLU A 32 -14.55 -8.29 -17.77
CA GLU A 32 -15.54 -8.89 -18.67
C GLU A 32 -16.42 -7.83 -19.37
N GLU A 33 -16.76 -6.74 -18.68
CA GLU A 33 -17.50 -5.58 -19.22
C GLU A 33 -16.60 -4.36 -19.53
N GLY A 34 -15.39 -4.57 -20.05
CA GLY A 34 -14.54 -3.49 -20.56
C GLY A 34 -13.31 -3.20 -19.70
N ILE A 35 -13.17 -1.96 -19.21
CA ILE A 35 -12.03 -1.53 -18.38
C ILE A 35 -12.59 -1.12 -17.01
N GLY A 36 -12.02 -1.70 -15.94
CA GLY A 36 -12.33 -1.33 -14.56
C GLY A 36 -11.23 -0.48 -13.94
N ASP A 37 -11.60 0.35 -12.99
CA ASP A 37 -10.66 1.07 -12.13
C ASP A 37 -10.34 0.19 -10.92
N PHE A 38 -9.06 -0.14 -10.79
CA PHE A 38 -8.55 -0.99 -9.73
C PHE A 38 -7.53 -0.24 -8.90
N PHE A 39 -7.71 -0.29 -7.59
CA PHE A 39 -6.88 0.40 -6.62
C PHE A 39 -5.92 -0.59 -5.95
N GLY A 40 -4.71 -0.13 -5.68
CA GLY A 40 -3.66 -0.92 -5.03
C GLY A 40 -2.82 -0.08 -4.10
N ILE A 41 -1.92 -0.70 -3.36
CA ILE A 41 -1.03 -0.02 -2.41
C ILE A 41 0.40 -0.42 -2.69
N ARG A 42 1.32 0.55 -2.65
CA ARG A 42 2.76 0.31 -2.62
C ARG A 42 3.35 0.90 -1.35
N ILE A 43 4.29 0.18 -0.74
CA ILE A 43 5.06 0.64 0.40
C ILE A 43 6.53 0.50 0.03
N ARG A 44 7.26 1.62 0.02
CA ARG A 44 8.71 1.63 -0.15
C ARG A 44 9.39 1.98 1.16
N GLN A 45 10.50 1.32 1.44
CA GLN A 45 11.35 1.57 2.59
C GLN A 45 12.72 2.03 2.15
N TYR A 46 13.19 3.13 2.74
CA TYR A 46 14.52 3.66 2.54
C TYR A 46 15.25 3.75 3.88
N GLU A 47 16.57 3.57 3.88
CA GLU A 47 17.38 3.96 5.03
C GLU A 47 17.39 5.47 5.18
N LYS A 48 17.18 5.98 6.40
CA LYS A 48 17.24 7.43 6.65
C LYS A 48 18.65 7.95 6.38
N ASN A 49 18.74 9.07 5.65
CA ASN A 49 19.98 9.73 5.19
C ASN A 49 20.75 8.97 4.09
N SER A 50 20.14 7.94 3.51
CA SER A 50 20.65 7.25 2.33
C SER A 50 19.61 7.32 1.22
N ALA A 51 20.05 7.39 -0.04
CA ALA A 51 19.17 7.17 -1.18
C ALA A 51 18.91 5.67 -1.43
N LEU A 52 19.40 4.79 -0.53
CA LEU A 52 19.26 3.35 -0.63
C LEU A 52 17.84 2.91 -0.27
N MET A 53 17.17 2.34 -1.25
CA MET A 53 15.93 1.60 -1.05
C MET A 53 16.27 0.22 -0.47
N VAL A 54 15.67 -0.08 0.68
CA VAL A 54 15.88 -1.32 1.44
C VAL A 54 14.86 -2.37 1.03
N ASP A 55 13.62 -1.94 0.80
CA ASP A 55 12.51 -2.83 0.45
C ASP A 55 11.45 -2.06 -0.36
N ASP A 56 10.73 -2.79 -1.21
CA ASP A 56 9.65 -2.29 -2.06
C ASP A 56 8.63 -3.41 -2.26
N SER A 57 7.40 -3.15 -1.83
CA SER A 57 6.29 -4.07 -1.99
C SER A 57 5.09 -3.34 -2.57
N GLU A 58 4.48 -3.95 -3.56
CA GLU A 58 3.34 -3.40 -4.29
C GLU A 58 2.28 -4.48 -4.45
N ALA A 59 1.07 -4.19 -4.00
CA ALA A 59 -0.11 -5.02 -4.24
C ALA A 59 -1.05 -4.27 -5.20
N PRO A 60 -1.03 -4.60 -6.50
CA PRO A 60 -1.96 -4.01 -7.47
C PRO A 60 -3.35 -4.66 -7.38
N GLY A 61 -4.39 -3.88 -7.66
CA GLY A 61 -5.75 -4.40 -7.83
C GLY A 61 -6.35 -5.06 -6.58
N VAL A 62 -6.10 -4.48 -5.41
CA VAL A 62 -6.65 -4.89 -4.11
C VAL A 62 -8.17 -4.77 -4.07
N THR A 63 -8.73 -3.71 -4.64
CA THR A 63 -10.19 -3.46 -4.69
C THR A 63 -10.56 -2.56 -5.87
N GLU A 64 -11.81 -2.67 -6.35
CA GLU A 64 -12.44 -1.72 -7.28
C GLU A 64 -13.07 -0.52 -6.57
N SER A 65 -13.21 -0.57 -5.23
CA SER A 65 -13.78 0.52 -4.43
C SER A 65 -12.70 1.49 -3.97
N TYR A 66 -12.75 2.73 -4.47
CA TYR A 66 -11.86 3.79 -3.99
C TYR A 66 -12.00 4.03 -2.48
N GLU A 67 -13.22 3.87 -1.93
CA GLU A 67 -13.47 4.07 -0.50
C GLU A 67 -12.82 2.97 0.36
N GLU A 68 -12.89 1.71 -0.07
CA GLU A 68 -12.19 0.63 0.62
C GLU A 68 -10.67 0.84 0.55
N ALA A 69 -10.16 1.17 -0.65
CA ALA A 69 -8.75 1.41 -0.88
C ALA A 69 -8.19 2.55 -0.01
N ILE A 70 -8.93 3.67 0.12
CA ILE A 70 -8.48 4.79 0.94
C ILE A 70 -8.53 4.46 2.44
N ARG A 71 -9.55 3.72 2.89
CA ARG A 71 -9.63 3.25 4.30
C ARG A 71 -8.45 2.34 4.62
N LEU A 72 -8.18 1.35 3.77
CA LEU A 72 -7.05 0.42 3.95
C LEU A 72 -5.71 1.16 3.92
N PHE A 73 -5.53 2.09 2.99
CA PHE A 73 -4.34 2.93 2.90
C PHE A 73 -4.06 3.67 4.21
N PHE A 74 -5.07 4.33 4.78
CA PHE A 74 -4.89 5.06 6.04
C PHE A 74 -4.65 4.14 7.24
N ILE A 75 -5.21 2.93 7.24
CA ILE A 75 -4.87 1.91 8.24
C ILE A 75 -3.38 1.56 8.13
N PHE A 76 -2.87 1.29 6.93
CA PHE A 76 -1.47 0.91 6.74
C PHE A 76 -0.48 2.01 7.15
N VAL A 77 -0.79 3.26 6.82
CA VAL A 77 -0.02 4.41 7.29
C VAL A 77 -0.06 4.50 8.82
N ARG A 78 -1.26 4.46 9.42
CA ARG A 78 -1.43 4.60 10.88
C ARG A 78 -0.72 3.49 11.65
N GLU A 79 -0.86 2.25 11.22
CA GLU A 79 -0.25 1.07 11.85
C GLU A 79 1.21 0.89 11.47
N THR A 80 1.77 1.79 10.65
CA THR A 80 3.19 1.79 10.26
C THR A 80 3.60 0.46 9.59
N VAL A 81 2.78 0.00 8.64
CA VAL A 81 2.98 -1.30 7.97
C VAL A 81 4.29 -1.28 7.17
N MET A 82 5.15 -2.26 7.44
CA MET A 82 6.39 -2.47 6.70
C MET A 82 6.11 -3.21 5.38
N PRO A 83 6.90 -3.00 4.30
CA PRO A 83 6.66 -3.59 2.99
C PRO A 83 6.53 -5.12 3.00
N VAL A 84 7.33 -5.80 3.83
CA VAL A 84 7.32 -7.27 4.00
C VAL A 84 5.96 -7.83 4.43
N HIS A 85 5.13 -7.06 5.12
CA HIS A 85 3.82 -7.50 5.63
C HIS A 85 2.65 -7.15 4.68
N LEU A 86 2.91 -6.49 3.56
CA LEU A 86 1.86 -5.93 2.71
C LEU A 86 0.87 -7.01 2.22
N TYR A 87 1.38 -8.11 1.67
CA TYR A 87 0.54 -9.15 1.09
C TYR A 87 -0.25 -9.93 2.13
N GLU A 88 0.37 -10.27 3.26
CA GLU A 88 -0.27 -10.96 4.38
C GLU A 88 -1.48 -10.16 4.90
N LEU A 89 -1.29 -8.87 5.14
CA LEU A 89 -2.36 -8.01 5.65
C LEU A 89 -3.48 -7.75 4.65
N ILE A 90 -3.17 -7.76 3.34
CA ILE A 90 -4.19 -7.66 2.30
C ILE A 90 -5.01 -8.94 2.23
N ASP A 91 -4.37 -10.10 2.28
CA ASP A 91 -5.07 -11.40 2.28
C ASP A 91 -5.99 -11.55 3.50
N ASP A 92 -5.50 -11.14 4.68
CA ASP A 92 -6.29 -11.10 5.91
C ASP A 92 -7.50 -10.16 5.78
N TRP A 93 -7.30 -8.97 5.21
CA TRP A 93 -8.38 -8.00 4.98
C TRP A 93 -9.44 -8.53 4.01
N GLN A 94 -9.02 -9.15 2.88
CA GLN A 94 -9.94 -9.74 1.92
C GLN A 94 -10.70 -10.94 2.51
N SER A 95 -10.03 -11.73 3.35
CA SER A 95 -10.62 -12.89 4.02
C SER A 95 -11.61 -12.52 5.13
N ALA A 96 -11.44 -11.37 5.77
CA ALA A 96 -12.35 -10.88 6.82
C ALA A 96 -13.73 -10.43 6.29
N GLY A 97 -13.86 -10.22 4.97
CA GLY A 97 -15.08 -9.75 4.32
C GLY A 97 -15.28 -8.24 4.47
N SER A 98 -15.71 -7.58 3.38
CA SER A 98 -16.00 -6.14 3.30
C SER A 98 -17.28 -5.73 4.07
N ASP A 99 -17.40 -6.15 5.32
CA ASP A 99 -18.47 -5.74 6.23
C ASP A 99 -17.94 -4.69 7.22
N ILE A 100 -17.63 -3.47 6.73
CA ILE A 100 -17.48 -2.25 7.56
C ILE A 100 -18.27 -1.07 6.96
#